data_AF-A0A971KAB3-F1
#
_entry.id   AF-A0A971KAB3-F1
#
_cell.length_a   1.000
_cell.length_b   1.000
_cell.length_c   1.000
_cell.angle_alpha   90.00
_cell.angle_beta   90.00
_cell.angle_gamma   90.00
#
_symmetry.space_group_name_H-M   'P 1'
#
loop_
_entity.id
_entity.type
_entity.pdbx_description
1 polymer ?
#
loop_
_entity_poly.entity_id
_entity_poly.type
_entity_poly.pdbx_seq_one_letter_code
_entity_poly.pdbx_strand_id
1 'polypeptide(L)'
;MAKRTDQRVLALARHNSQIRERIDEIETNIRQASRRNRRASWLWRGVQAHPPATSETKESLMKTIRLLPLVGAVVAALCLSACTKATVIDLHQATIAAQTASPQAQAPTDTSPAPTAEPTVAATATPSPEPTPSEPPALVASNPINGDLTMSGERPIVLEFNQAMDQATLLDNLSIEPAVELVLSWPEPNKAQLVPVGGWTADAYQLTLKGSAASAGGQTLGQDSVIAFETGGYGVPIPIIMYHNIYTYQDIADASEEQLTWTVSKEAFSEQMHYLADNGWHTIDSGQIADYFEGGTLPAKPIIVSIDDAWISLYTAAWPVFKETGLRPEVNVVADFPNYVDYEDYLDWERLRELQKEGVWFGAHSYSHMGLYELSAEDLEHEVVDAKAEIEKQLGITLACFCYPYGSYDDNAIVALQAAGFRAGLTLNPVTYQDPSEPFRLNRMRIDYNTTMEQFMGYLDLDYSRGLYTRTSR
;
A
#
# COMPACT_ATOMS: atom_id res chain seq x y z
N MET A 1 33.01 -21.23 47.12
CA MET A 1 32.85 -20.56 45.81
C MET A 1 31.41 -20.19 45.51
N ALA A 2 30.39 -21.02 45.83
CA ALA A 2 28.97 -20.72 45.57
C ALA A 2 28.44 -19.38 46.16
N LYS A 3 28.78 -19.01 47.41
CA LYS A 3 28.29 -17.75 48.04
C LYS A 3 28.79 -16.44 47.38
N ARG A 4 29.91 -16.47 46.63
CA ARG A 4 30.43 -15.29 45.91
C ARG A 4 29.79 -15.11 44.54
N THR A 5 29.26 -16.18 43.95
CA THR A 5 28.57 -16.16 42.65
C THR A 5 27.16 -15.60 42.82
N ASP A 6 26.44 -15.97 43.88
CA ASP A 6 25.09 -15.43 44.19
C ASP A 6 25.08 -13.92 44.44
N GLN A 7 26.07 -13.38 45.15
CA GLN A 7 26.14 -11.94 45.39
C GLN A 7 26.43 -11.12 44.12
N ARG A 8 27.14 -11.69 43.15
CA ARG A 8 27.39 -11.04 41.86
C ARG A 8 26.15 -11.02 40.97
N VAL A 9 25.39 -12.12 40.93
CA VAL A 9 24.12 -12.21 40.19
C VAL A 9 23.09 -11.24 40.78
N LEU A 10 22.96 -11.17 42.11
CA LEU A 10 22.07 -10.21 42.78
C LEU A 10 22.50 -8.75 42.59
N ALA A 11 23.80 -8.47 42.48
CA ALA A 11 24.30 -7.13 42.19
C ALA A 11 24.02 -6.71 40.73
N LEU A 12 24.19 -7.62 39.77
CA LEU A 12 23.83 -7.43 38.36
C LEU A 12 22.32 -7.20 38.18
N ALA A 13 21.48 -7.97 38.87
CA ALA A 13 20.03 -7.80 38.81
C ALA A 13 19.57 -6.43 39.33
N ARG A 14 20.16 -5.94 40.45
CA ARG A 14 19.87 -4.60 40.97
C ARG A 14 20.37 -3.50 40.04
N HIS A 15 21.55 -3.68 39.44
CA HIS A 15 22.10 -2.73 38.48
C HIS A 15 21.22 -2.63 37.23
N ASN A 16 20.74 -3.76 36.70
CA ASN A 16 19.82 -3.78 35.56
C ASN A 16 18.46 -3.17 35.88
N SER A 17 17.94 -3.35 37.10
CA SER A 17 16.72 -2.68 37.55
C SER A 17 16.87 -1.15 37.59
N GLN A 18 18.00 -0.65 38.09
CA GLN A 18 18.31 0.79 38.13
C GLN A 18 18.52 1.39 36.73
N ILE A 19 19.00 0.59 35.77
CA ILE A 19 19.12 1.01 34.38
C ILE A 19 17.72 1.15 33.75
N ARG A 20 16.81 0.19 33.98
CA ARG A 20 15.44 0.25 33.47
C ARG A 20 14.66 1.45 34.02
N GLU A 21 14.74 1.70 35.34
CA GLU A 21 14.10 2.89 35.93
C GLU A 21 14.62 4.21 35.33
N ARG A 22 15.92 4.28 34.99
CA ARG A 22 16.50 5.46 34.33
C ARG A 22 16.08 5.58 32.87
N ILE A 23 15.85 4.47 32.17
CA ILE A 23 15.32 4.48 30.79
C ILE A 23 13.87 5.00 30.81
N ASP A 24 13.03 4.49 31.70
CA ASP A 24 11.63 4.93 31.84
C ASP A 24 11.52 6.42 32.20
N GLU A 25 12.43 6.91 33.07
CA GLU A 25 12.54 8.34 33.41
C GLU A 25 12.96 9.19 32.19
N ILE A 26 13.90 8.70 31.39
CA ILE A 26 14.34 9.37 30.15
C ILE A 26 13.21 9.41 29.11
N GLU A 27 12.51 8.30 28.90
CA GLU A 27 11.37 8.24 27.97
C GLU A 27 10.24 9.17 28.41
N THR A 28 9.94 9.22 29.70
CA THR A 28 8.95 10.15 30.27
C THR A 28 9.36 11.60 30.02
N ASN A 29 10.64 11.93 30.21
CA ASN A 29 11.18 13.26 29.96
C ASN A 29 11.16 13.63 28.46
N ILE A 30 11.43 12.67 27.55
CA ILE A 30 11.32 12.86 26.09
C ILE A 30 9.86 13.12 25.70
N ARG A 31 8.90 12.35 26.23
CA ARG A 31 7.46 12.57 25.97
C ARG A 31 7.00 13.95 26.47
N GLN A 32 7.46 14.38 27.64
CA GLN A 32 7.16 15.72 28.16
C GLN A 32 7.82 16.83 27.34
N ALA A 33 9.05 16.65 26.88
CA ALA A 33 9.75 17.60 26.02
C ALA A 33 9.08 17.73 24.64
N SER A 34 8.66 16.60 24.04
CA SER A 34 7.88 16.56 22.80
C SER A 34 6.54 17.30 22.94
N ARG A 35 5.79 17.08 24.03
CA ARG A 35 4.56 17.83 24.33
C ARG A 35 4.81 19.35 24.46
N ARG A 36 5.94 19.76 25.06
CA ARG A 36 6.33 21.18 25.16
C ARG A 36 6.70 21.77 23.79
N ASN A 37 7.41 21.03 22.94
CA ASN A 37 7.73 21.45 21.57
C ASN A 37 6.48 21.56 20.68
N ARG A 38 5.51 20.64 20.80
CA ARG A 38 4.22 20.73 20.10
C ARG A 38 3.44 21.97 20.50
N ARG A 39 3.40 22.30 21.79
CA ARG A 39 2.77 23.54 22.29
C ARG A 39 3.47 24.80 21.77
N ALA A 40 4.80 24.77 21.63
CA ALA A 40 5.58 25.87 21.05
C ALA A 40 5.36 26.02 19.53
N SER A 41 5.26 24.90 18.79
CA SER A 41 4.95 24.87 17.36
C SER A 41 3.52 25.37 17.08
N TRP A 42 2.54 24.97 17.90
CA TRP A 42 1.17 25.48 17.85
C TRP A 42 1.11 27.00 18.12
N LEU A 43 1.83 27.47 19.15
CA LEU A 43 1.96 28.92 19.43
C LEU A 43 2.64 29.67 18.27
N TRP A 44 3.63 29.06 17.61
CA TRP A 44 4.30 29.64 16.45
C TRP A 44 3.38 29.77 15.23
N ARG A 45 2.59 28.72 14.93
CA ARG A 45 1.57 28.75 13.86
C ARG A 45 0.46 29.77 14.16
N GLY A 46 0.04 29.89 15.42
CA GLY A 46 -0.90 30.92 15.86
C GLY A 46 -0.37 32.35 15.69
N VAL A 47 0.93 32.58 15.94
CA VAL A 47 1.59 33.89 15.75
C VAL A 47 1.82 34.22 14.27
N GLN A 48 2.05 33.21 13.41
CA GLN A 48 2.09 33.40 11.96
C GLN A 48 0.72 33.74 11.37
N ALA A 49 -0.34 33.14 11.90
CA ALA A 49 -1.70 33.46 11.50
C ALA A 49 -2.13 34.87 11.95
N HIS A 50 -1.79 35.27 13.19
CA HIS A 50 -2.18 36.56 13.79
C HIS A 50 -1.00 37.26 14.51
N PRO A 51 -0.25 38.14 13.83
CA PRO A 51 0.90 38.81 14.44
C PRO A 51 0.47 39.83 15.52
N PRO A 52 1.13 39.89 16.69
CA PRO A 52 0.73 40.77 17.79
C PRO A 52 0.99 42.26 17.48
N ALA A 53 0.08 43.12 17.94
CA ALA A 53 -0.02 44.53 17.55
C ALA A 53 0.98 45.50 18.23
N THR A 54 1.77 45.08 19.22
CA THR A 54 2.69 45.99 19.95
C THR A 54 4.10 45.42 20.16
N SER A 55 5.09 46.31 20.21
CA SER A 55 6.53 45.98 20.23
C SER A 55 6.99 45.27 21.52
N GLU A 56 6.39 45.57 22.67
CA GLU A 56 6.74 44.93 23.96
C GLU A 56 6.38 43.44 23.99
N THR A 57 5.22 43.05 23.45
CA THR A 57 4.84 41.62 23.33
C THR A 57 5.75 40.83 22.41
N LYS A 58 6.34 41.49 21.41
CA LYS A 58 7.26 40.86 20.44
C LYS A 58 8.62 40.54 21.08
N GLU A 59 9.08 41.40 21.98
CA GLU A 59 10.38 41.24 22.65
C GLU A 59 10.35 40.17 23.76
N SER A 60 9.25 40.08 24.50
CA SER A 60 9.05 39.00 25.49
C SER A 60 8.94 37.62 24.83
N LEU A 61 8.32 37.52 23.66
CA LEU A 61 8.19 36.27 22.90
C LEU A 61 9.54 35.82 22.30
N MET A 62 10.34 36.78 21.79
CA MET A 62 11.68 36.52 21.25
C MET A 62 12.67 36.06 22.32
N LYS A 63 12.55 36.52 23.58
CA LYS A 63 13.35 36.03 24.71
C LYS A 63 13.06 34.56 25.04
N THR A 64 11.79 34.15 24.98
CA THR A 64 11.38 32.75 25.19
C THR A 64 11.85 31.83 24.06
N ILE A 65 11.83 32.31 22.81
CA ILE A 65 12.27 31.54 21.62
C ILE A 65 13.80 31.32 21.61
N ARG A 66 14.60 32.28 22.08
CA ARG A 66 16.07 32.16 22.14
C ARG A 66 16.58 31.12 23.14
N LEU A 67 15.74 30.60 24.03
CA LEU A 67 16.09 29.54 24.99
C LEU A 67 15.88 28.12 24.44
N LEU A 68 15.19 27.92 23.31
CA LEU A 68 14.90 26.61 22.75
C LEU A 68 16.13 25.81 22.23
N PRO A 69 17.17 26.42 21.61
CA PRO A 69 18.34 25.67 21.16
C PRO A 69 19.21 25.14 22.31
N LEU A 70 19.13 25.76 23.49
CA LEU A 70 19.93 25.36 24.65
C LEU A 70 19.43 24.06 25.31
N VAL A 71 18.13 23.76 25.22
CA VAL A 71 17.57 22.53 25.81
C VAL A 71 17.90 21.31 24.95
N GLY A 72 17.86 21.45 23.61
CA GLY A 72 18.26 20.38 22.68
C GLY A 72 19.74 20.00 22.81
N ALA A 73 20.62 21.00 22.98
CA ALA A 73 22.06 20.77 23.17
C ALA A 73 22.39 20.05 24.49
N VAL A 74 21.63 20.32 25.57
CA VAL A 74 21.82 19.64 26.86
C VAL A 74 21.34 18.18 26.81
N VAL A 75 20.24 17.90 26.10
CA VAL A 75 19.74 16.52 25.90
C VAL A 75 20.70 15.71 25.03
N ALA A 76 21.23 16.28 23.95
CA ALA A 76 22.24 15.63 23.11
C ALA A 76 23.55 15.35 23.88
N ALA A 77 24.00 16.29 24.72
CA ALA A 77 25.20 16.12 25.56
C ALA A 77 25.02 15.04 26.64
N LEU A 78 23.81 14.89 27.19
CA LEU A 78 23.47 13.84 28.16
C LEU A 78 23.42 12.45 27.51
N CYS A 79 22.91 12.34 26.28
CA CYS A 79 22.94 11.08 25.50
C CYS A 79 24.37 10.68 25.09
N LEU A 80 25.21 11.64 24.66
CA LEU A 80 26.62 11.41 24.33
C LEU A 80 27.47 11.00 25.55
N SER A 81 27.16 11.52 26.74
CA SER A 81 27.80 11.13 28.01
C SER A 81 27.40 9.71 28.48
N ALA A 82 26.26 9.19 28.06
CA ALA A 82 25.80 7.84 28.41
C ALA A 82 26.43 6.77 27.50
N CYS A 83 26.61 7.08 26.21
CA CYS A 83 27.27 6.16 25.26
C CYS A 83 28.79 6.07 25.45
N THR A 84 29.46 7.13 25.88
CA THR A 84 30.94 7.17 26.00
C THR A 84 31.52 6.40 27.20
N LYS A 85 30.70 5.83 28.09
CA LYS A 85 31.16 4.94 29.18
C LYS A 85 31.02 3.45 28.89
N ALA A 86 30.44 3.06 27.76
CA ALA A 86 30.24 1.66 27.39
C ALA A 86 31.25 1.12 26.35
N THR A 87 32.12 1.97 25.79
CA THR A 87 33.04 1.61 24.68
C THR A 87 34.50 2.06 24.92
N VAL A 88 35.00 1.91 26.14
CA VAL A 88 36.45 2.03 26.42
C VAL A 88 36.94 0.72 27.05
N ILE A 89 37.11 -0.29 26.20
CA ILE A 89 38.17 -1.32 26.18
C ILE A 89 38.19 -1.79 24.72
N ASP A 90 39.39 -1.81 24.13
CA ASP A 90 39.72 -2.20 22.75
C ASP A 90 39.30 -1.25 21.61
N LEU A 91 40.17 -0.29 21.29
CA LEU A 91 41.00 -0.42 20.07
C LEU A 91 42.12 0.63 20.10
N HIS A 92 43.29 0.19 20.55
CA HIS A 92 44.55 0.89 20.37
C HIS A 92 45.31 0.18 19.25
N GLN A 93 45.03 0.51 17.99
CA GLN A 93 45.92 0.33 16.83
C GLN A 93 45.18 0.68 15.53
N ALA A 94 45.50 1.84 14.95
CA ALA A 94 45.68 2.08 13.52
C ALA A 94 45.47 3.58 13.21
N THR A 95 46.55 4.33 13.28
CA THR A 95 46.69 5.63 12.62
C THR A 95 47.54 5.42 11.36
N ILE A 96 47.38 6.34 10.39
CA ILE A 96 48.21 6.58 9.17
C ILE A 96 47.62 5.84 7.94
N ALA A 97 47.15 6.49 6.88
CA ALA A 97 47.68 7.67 6.20
C ALA A 97 46.60 8.62 5.65
N ALA A 98 46.95 9.90 5.66
CA ALA A 98 46.20 11.03 5.16
C ALA A 98 46.53 11.34 3.69
N GLN A 99 45.55 11.95 3.00
CA GLN A 99 45.67 13.09 2.08
C GLN A 99 46.50 13.00 0.79
N THR A 100 45.86 13.45 -0.29
CA THR A 100 46.27 14.44 -1.33
C THR A 100 45.56 14.04 -2.63
N ALA A 101 45.11 14.89 -3.57
CA ALA A 101 44.83 16.30 -3.69
C ALA A 101 44.01 16.46 -5.00
N SER A 102 43.04 17.37 -5.06
CA SER A 102 42.57 17.98 -6.32
C SER A 102 43.52 19.15 -6.67
N PRO A 103 43.59 19.76 -7.89
CA PRO A 103 42.42 20.10 -8.73
C PRO A 103 42.66 20.19 -10.27
N GLN A 104 41.57 20.57 -10.98
CA GLN A 104 41.47 21.57 -12.06
C GLN A 104 40.87 21.15 -13.42
N ALA A 105 40.01 22.07 -13.88
CA ALA A 105 39.15 22.04 -15.06
C ALA A 105 39.85 22.56 -16.32
N GLN A 106 39.26 22.26 -17.49
CA GLN A 106 39.13 23.19 -18.62
C GLN A 106 38.21 22.61 -19.72
N ALA A 107 37.16 23.36 -20.06
CA ALA A 107 36.54 23.51 -21.38
C ALA A 107 36.77 25.00 -21.78
N PRO A 108 36.71 25.46 -23.04
CA PRO A 108 35.69 25.13 -24.05
C PRO A 108 36.20 25.10 -25.52
N THR A 109 35.33 24.70 -26.47
CA THR A 109 35.06 25.53 -27.67
C THR A 109 33.84 25.02 -28.43
N ASP A 110 33.15 26.02 -28.97
CA ASP A 110 31.84 26.06 -29.59
C ASP A 110 32.05 26.46 -31.06
N THR A 111 31.48 25.75 -32.03
CA THR A 111 31.24 26.28 -33.38
C THR A 111 30.09 25.55 -34.07
N SER A 112 28.97 26.26 -34.18
CA SER A 112 27.87 26.02 -35.13
C SER A 112 28.25 26.50 -36.54
N PRO A 113 27.66 25.91 -37.59
CA PRO A 113 27.09 26.77 -38.63
C PRO A 113 25.66 26.35 -39.05
N ALA A 114 24.85 27.36 -39.36
CA ALA A 114 23.56 27.28 -40.07
C ALA A 114 23.76 27.63 -41.57
N PRO A 115 22.70 27.70 -42.39
CA PRO A 115 21.80 26.64 -42.83
C PRO A 115 21.89 26.44 -44.37
N THR A 116 21.60 25.24 -44.87
CA THR A 116 21.55 24.96 -46.32
C THR A 116 20.13 24.61 -46.75
N ALA A 117 19.72 25.22 -47.87
CA ALA A 117 18.37 25.24 -48.43
C ALA A 117 17.78 23.86 -48.81
N GLU A 118 16.46 23.75 -48.62
CA GLU A 118 15.61 22.65 -49.04
C GLU A 118 15.47 22.54 -50.57
N PRO A 119 15.44 21.32 -51.14
CA PRO A 119 14.78 21.07 -52.41
C PRO A 119 13.33 20.60 -52.17
N THR A 120 12.41 21.24 -52.89
CA THR A 120 10.98 20.92 -52.95
C THR A 120 10.78 19.53 -53.57
N VAL A 121 10.30 18.56 -52.78
CA VAL A 121 9.87 17.24 -53.28
C VAL A 121 8.35 17.16 -53.21
N ALA A 122 7.75 16.82 -54.33
CA ALA A 122 6.30 16.71 -54.51
C ALA A 122 5.66 15.75 -53.50
N ALA A 123 4.54 16.17 -52.92
CA ALA A 123 3.73 15.37 -52.01
C ALA A 123 3.26 14.08 -52.70
N THR A 124 3.87 12.97 -52.29
CA THR A 124 3.35 11.64 -52.57
C THR A 124 2.42 11.30 -51.42
N ALA A 125 1.15 11.01 -51.71
CA ALA A 125 0.17 10.65 -50.68
C ALA A 125 0.71 9.47 -49.85
N THR A 126 0.91 9.71 -48.56
CA THR A 126 1.21 8.67 -47.58
C THR A 126 0.03 7.70 -47.58
N PRO A 127 0.22 6.39 -47.75
CA PRO A 127 -0.86 5.45 -47.51
C PRO A 127 -1.35 5.66 -46.08
N SER A 128 -2.67 5.82 -45.92
CA SER A 128 -3.32 5.81 -44.62
C SER A 128 -2.81 4.59 -43.85
N PRO A 129 -2.43 4.70 -42.56
CA PRO A 129 -2.02 3.52 -41.79
C PRO A 129 -3.12 2.49 -41.92
N GLU A 130 -2.73 1.29 -42.35
CA GLU A 130 -3.59 0.12 -42.35
C GLU A 130 -4.20 0.03 -40.94
N PRO A 131 -5.54 -0.09 -40.80
CA PRO A 131 -6.16 -0.13 -39.48
C PRO A 131 -5.50 -1.25 -38.71
N THR A 132 -4.91 -0.92 -37.56
CA THR A 132 -4.38 -1.92 -36.63
C THR A 132 -5.49 -2.95 -36.42
N PRO A 133 -5.21 -4.26 -36.54
CA PRO A 133 -6.22 -5.28 -36.32
C PRO A 133 -6.89 -5.00 -34.98
N SER A 134 -8.23 -4.93 -34.96
CA SER A 134 -8.94 -4.75 -33.69
C SER A 134 -8.57 -5.92 -32.78
N GLU A 135 -8.22 -5.60 -31.54
CA GLU A 135 -7.96 -6.59 -30.50
C GLU A 135 -9.14 -7.57 -30.42
N PRO A 136 -8.92 -8.89 -30.24
CA PRO A 136 -10.01 -9.84 -30.06
C PRO A 136 -10.91 -9.46 -28.86
N PRO A 137 -12.22 -9.79 -28.89
CA PRO A 137 -13.07 -9.54 -27.75
C PRO A 137 -12.64 -10.40 -26.57
N ALA A 138 -12.66 -9.81 -25.39
CA ALA A 138 -12.35 -10.48 -24.13
C ALA A 138 -13.31 -10.03 -23.04
N LEU A 139 -13.71 -10.96 -22.17
CA LEU A 139 -14.33 -10.63 -20.89
C LEU A 139 -13.24 -10.08 -19.97
N VAL A 140 -13.28 -8.78 -19.69
CA VAL A 140 -12.22 -8.09 -18.93
C VAL A 140 -12.56 -7.92 -17.46
N ALA A 141 -13.84 -7.89 -17.11
CA ALA A 141 -14.27 -7.79 -15.72
C ALA A 141 -15.67 -8.37 -15.51
N SER A 142 -15.96 -8.76 -14.26
CA SER A 142 -17.26 -9.31 -13.88
C SER A 142 -17.65 -8.98 -12.45
N ASN A 143 -18.95 -9.03 -12.17
CA ASN A 143 -19.52 -9.12 -10.84
C ASN A 143 -20.66 -10.14 -10.91
N PRO A 144 -20.60 -11.30 -10.26
CA PRO A 144 -19.50 -11.74 -9.39
C PRO A 144 -18.22 -12.03 -10.17
N ILE A 145 -17.06 -11.94 -9.51
CA ILE A 145 -15.85 -12.65 -9.96
C ILE A 145 -15.96 -14.15 -9.66
N ASN A 146 -15.16 -14.95 -10.35
CA ASN A 146 -15.12 -16.39 -10.08
C ASN A 146 -14.69 -16.67 -8.62
N GLY A 147 -15.49 -17.46 -7.92
CA GLY A 147 -15.33 -17.81 -6.52
C GLY A 147 -15.97 -16.85 -5.51
N ASP A 148 -16.66 -15.78 -5.96
CA ASP A 148 -17.41 -14.91 -5.04
C ASP A 148 -18.51 -15.71 -4.32
N LEU A 149 -18.52 -15.63 -2.99
CA LEU A 149 -19.47 -16.37 -2.16
C LEU A 149 -20.62 -15.51 -1.62
N THR A 150 -20.72 -14.27 -2.06
CA THR A 150 -21.55 -13.21 -1.43
C THR A 150 -22.76 -12.80 -2.26
N MET A 151 -23.05 -13.52 -3.35
CA MET A 151 -24.16 -13.19 -4.24
C MET A 151 -25.49 -13.38 -3.54
N SER A 152 -26.34 -12.37 -3.46
CA SER A 152 -27.61 -12.52 -2.73
C SER A 152 -28.72 -11.65 -3.29
N GLY A 153 -29.96 -11.97 -2.90
CA GLY A 153 -31.16 -11.27 -3.34
C GLY A 153 -31.27 -11.21 -4.86
N GLU A 154 -31.44 -10.00 -5.39
CA GLU A 154 -31.55 -9.72 -6.83
C GLU A 154 -30.26 -9.06 -7.39
N ARG A 155 -29.12 -9.21 -6.70
CA ARG A 155 -27.83 -8.67 -7.19
C ARG A 155 -27.57 -9.21 -8.60
N PRO A 156 -27.38 -8.34 -9.61
CA PRO A 156 -27.20 -8.76 -10.99
C PRO A 156 -25.84 -9.42 -11.20
N ILE A 157 -25.75 -10.30 -12.20
CA ILE A 157 -24.47 -10.57 -12.86
C ILE A 157 -24.17 -9.41 -13.80
N VAL A 158 -22.97 -8.86 -13.76
CA VAL A 158 -22.45 -7.87 -14.69
C VAL A 158 -21.24 -8.45 -15.39
N LEU A 159 -21.24 -8.41 -16.72
CA LEU A 159 -20.14 -8.85 -17.58
C LEU A 159 -19.65 -7.65 -18.38
N GLU A 160 -18.36 -7.38 -18.34
CA GLU A 160 -17.73 -6.25 -19.03
C GLU A 160 -16.66 -6.72 -20.00
N PHE A 161 -16.71 -6.18 -21.21
CA PHE A 161 -15.87 -6.57 -22.34
C PHE A 161 -14.96 -5.43 -22.78
N ASN A 162 -13.81 -5.75 -23.37
CA ASN A 162 -12.89 -4.73 -23.94
C ASN A 162 -13.48 -4.00 -25.17
N GLN A 163 -14.62 -4.46 -25.70
CA GLN A 163 -15.29 -3.86 -26.85
C GLN A 163 -16.78 -4.21 -26.88
N ALA A 164 -17.52 -3.58 -27.79
CA ALA A 164 -18.94 -3.85 -27.97
C ALA A 164 -19.20 -5.30 -28.43
N MET A 165 -20.22 -5.94 -27.84
CA MET A 165 -20.60 -7.32 -28.14
C MET A 165 -21.85 -7.40 -29.00
N ASP A 166 -21.97 -8.48 -29.78
CA ASP A 166 -23.23 -8.81 -30.45
C ASP A 166 -24.18 -9.50 -29.45
N GLN A 167 -25.33 -8.86 -29.22
CA GLN A 167 -26.24 -9.26 -28.15
C GLN A 167 -26.89 -10.63 -28.39
N ALA A 168 -27.19 -10.97 -29.65
CA ALA A 168 -27.84 -12.22 -29.99
C ALA A 168 -26.88 -13.40 -29.79
N THR A 169 -25.64 -13.26 -30.29
CA THR A 169 -24.62 -14.27 -30.09
C THR A 169 -24.27 -14.44 -28.63
N LEU A 170 -24.19 -13.37 -27.83
CA LEU A 170 -23.93 -13.51 -26.40
C LEU A 170 -25.03 -14.35 -25.72
N LEU A 171 -26.31 -14.06 -25.99
CA LEU A 171 -27.43 -14.78 -25.40
C LEU A 171 -27.44 -16.27 -25.80
N ASP A 172 -27.20 -16.58 -27.08
CA ASP A 172 -27.15 -17.96 -27.58
C ASP A 172 -25.98 -18.78 -27.00
N ASN A 173 -24.96 -18.09 -26.49
CA ASN A 173 -23.72 -18.69 -25.96
C ASN A 173 -23.62 -18.62 -24.44
N LEU A 174 -24.63 -18.09 -23.75
CA LEU A 174 -24.66 -17.94 -22.31
C LEU A 174 -25.54 -19.01 -21.68
N SER A 175 -25.02 -19.66 -20.64
CA SER A 175 -25.73 -20.69 -19.87
C SER A 175 -25.42 -20.54 -18.39
N ILE A 176 -26.37 -20.92 -17.53
CA ILE A 176 -26.22 -20.90 -16.08
C ILE A 176 -26.75 -22.19 -15.47
N GLU A 177 -26.00 -22.76 -14.54
CA GLU A 177 -26.34 -23.98 -13.83
C GLU A 177 -26.26 -23.77 -12.31
N PRO A 178 -27.29 -24.09 -11.50
CA PRO A 178 -28.61 -24.55 -11.94
C PRO A 178 -29.35 -23.47 -12.74
N ALA A 179 -30.26 -23.92 -13.60
CA ALA A 179 -31.01 -23.01 -14.46
C ALA A 179 -31.83 -22.01 -13.64
N VAL A 180 -31.67 -20.73 -13.97
CA VAL A 180 -32.44 -19.61 -13.43
C VAL A 180 -32.85 -18.71 -14.59
N GLU A 181 -34.05 -18.15 -14.53
CA GLU A 181 -34.50 -17.18 -15.52
C GLU A 181 -33.78 -15.85 -15.29
N LEU A 182 -33.15 -15.32 -16.34
CA LEU A 182 -32.36 -14.09 -16.29
C LEU A 182 -32.97 -13.03 -17.22
N VAL A 183 -33.13 -11.81 -16.70
CA VAL A 183 -33.44 -10.64 -17.52
C VAL A 183 -32.14 -9.97 -17.93
N LEU A 184 -31.82 -10.05 -19.23
CA LEU A 184 -30.65 -9.41 -19.81
C LEU A 184 -30.95 -7.95 -20.17
N SER A 185 -30.02 -7.06 -19.82
CA SER A 185 -30.00 -5.66 -20.23
C SER A 185 -28.57 -5.23 -20.59
N TRP A 186 -28.45 -4.14 -21.35
CA TRP A 186 -27.18 -3.63 -21.87
C TRP A 186 -27.04 -2.15 -21.52
N PRO A 187 -26.55 -1.82 -20.31
CA PRO A 187 -26.31 -0.44 -19.92
C PRO A 187 -25.33 0.27 -20.86
N GLU A 188 -24.36 -0.48 -21.41
CA GLU A 188 -23.37 0.01 -22.38
C GLU A 188 -23.15 -1.06 -23.46
N PRO A 189 -22.66 -0.72 -24.67
CA PRO A 189 -22.44 -1.70 -25.75
C PRO A 189 -21.50 -2.86 -25.39
N ASN A 190 -20.60 -2.64 -24.42
CA ASN A 190 -19.61 -3.60 -23.93
C ASN A 190 -19.93 -4.10 -22.51
N LYS A 191 -21.13 -3.84 -21.97
CA LYS A 191 -21.51 -4.22 -20.62
C LYS A 191 -22.89 -4.89 -20.62
N ALA A 192 -22.91 -6.17 -20.29
CA ALA A 192 -24.13 -6.97 -20.14
C ALA A 192 -24.48 -7.11 -18.67
N GLN A 193 -25.76 -6.96 -18.34
CA GLN A 193 -26.28 -7.10 -16.98
C GLN A 193 -27.43 -8.10 -16.96
N LEU A 194 -27.30 -9.16 -16.16
CA LEU A 194 -28.26 -10.26 -16.04
C LEU A 194 -28.86 -10.28 -14.64
N VAL A 195 -30.15 -10.00 -14.54
CA VAL A 195 -30.88 -9.96 -13.27
C VAL A 195 -31.66 -11.26 -13.09
N PRO A 196 -31.53 -11.98 -11.96
CA PRO A 196 -32.29 -13.19 -11.71
C PRO A 196 -33.77 -12.88 -11.40
N VAL A 197 -34.69 -13.50 -12.14
CA VAL A 197 -36.12 -13.40 -11.84
C VAL A 197 -36.42 -14.17 -10.56
N GLY A 198 -36.86 -13.46 -9.53
CA GLY A 198 -37.15 -14.05 -8.22
C GLY A 198 -35.91 -14.27 -7.33
N GLY A 199 -34.75 -13.75 -7.74
CA GLY A 199 -33.50 -13.79 -6.97
C GLY A 199 -32.74 -15.12 -7.08
N TRP A 200 -31.62 -15.19 -6.36
CA TRP A 200 -30.79 -16.39 -6.29
C TRP A 200 -31.32 -17.36 -5.22
N THR A 201 -31.71 -18.58 -5.63
CA THR A 201 -32.40 -19.55 -4.75
C THR A 201 -31.60 -20.81 -4.44
N ALA A 202 -30.55 -21.10 -5.21
CA ALA A 202 -29.62 -22.20 -4.95
C ALA A 202 -28.37 -21.68 -4.23
N ASP A 203 -27.65 -22.59 -3.56
CA ASP A 203 -26.45 -22.23 -2.78
C ASP A 203 -25.26 -21.86 -3.68
N ALA A 204 -25.22 -22.39 -4.91
CA ALA A 204 -24.14 -22.19 -5.85
C ALA A 204 -24.64 -22.16 -7.29
N TYR A 205 -23.96 -21.38 -8.13
CA TYR A 205 -24.21 -21.26 -9.56
C TYR A 205 -22.90 -21.26 -10.36
N GLN A 206 -22.97 -21.71 -11.61
CA GLN A 206 -21.92 -21.61 -12.60
C GLN A 206 -22.49 -20.98 -13.86
N LEU A 207 -22.02 -19.78 -14.18
CA LEU A 207 -22.25 -19.13 -15.47
C LEU A 207 -21.17 -19.58 -16.46
N THR A 208 -21.57 -19.99 -17.65
CA THR A 208 -20.66 -20.30 -18.76
C THR A 208 -21.01 -19.45 -19.97
N LEU A 209 -20.03 -18.68 -20.45
CA LEU A 209 -20.08 -17.95 -21.71
C LEU A 209 -19.17 -18.63 -22.71
N LYS A 210 -19.74 -19.17 -23.79
CA LYS A 210 -18.96 -19.91 -24.80
C LYS A 210 -18.07 -19.01 -25.63
N GLY A 211 -16.91 -19.54 -26.01
CA GLY A 211 -15.92 -18.84 -26.84
C GLY A 211 -16.43 -18.44 -28.22
N SER A 212 -17.57 -18.99 -28.66
CA SER A 212 -18.27 -18.63 -29.90
C SER A 212 -19.11 -17.34 -29.81
N ALA A 213 -19.31 -16.74 -28.62
CA ALA A 213 -19.90 -15.41 -28.53
C ALA A 213 -19.01 -14.39 -29.26
N ALA A 214 -19.64 -13.43 -29.95
CA ALA A 214 -18.93 -12.53 -30.86
C ALA A 214 -19.04 -11.05 -30.47
N SER A 215 -18.02 -10.27 -30.83
CA SER A 215 -18.09 -8.82 -30.84
C SER A 215 -19.09 -8.33 -31.86
N ALA A 216 -19.50 -7.07 -31.77
CA ALA A 216 -20.32 -6.42 -32.80
C ALA A 216 -19.61 -6.40 -34.18
N GLY A 217 -18.28 -6.56 -34.20
CA GLY A 217 -17.46 -6.70 -35.42
C GLY A 217 -17.35 -8.14 -35.94
N GLY A 218 -17.97 -9.12 -35.27
CA GLY A 218 -18.00 -10.53 -35.70
C GLY A 218 -16.77 -11.37 -35.31
N GLN A 219 -15.83 -10.83 -34.54
CA GLN A 219 -14.74 -11.61 -33.95
C GLN A 219 -15.26 -12.38 -32.74
N THR A 220 -14.85 -13.64 -32.54
CA THR A 220 -15.29 -14.45 -31.40
C THR A 220 -14.37 -14.31 -30.19
N LEU A 221 -14.88 -14.52 -28.97
CA LEU A 221 -14.06 -14.58 -27.73
C LEU A 221 -12.92 -15.60 -27.80
N GLY A 222 -13.13 -16.70 -28.54
CA GLY A 222 -12.12 -17.73 -28.80
C GLY A 222 -11.94 -18.74 -27.67
N GLN A 223 -12.33 -18.41 -26.43
CA GLN A 223 -12.30 -19.32 -25.28
C GLN A 223 -13.55 -19.18 -24.41
N ASP A 224 -13.95 -20.29 -23.79
CA ASP A 224 -15.04 -20.30 -22.81
C ASP A 224 -14.63 -19.53 -21.55
N SER A 225 -15.53 -18.70 -21.04
CA SER A 225 -15.41 -18.07 -19.72
C SER A 225 -16.36 -18.74 -18.75
N VAL A 226 -15.86 -19.10 -17.57
CA VAL A 226 -16.65 -19.73 -16.50
C VAL A 226 -16.55 -18.88 -15.24
N ILE A 227 -17.69 -18.55 -14.66
CA ILE A 227 -17.80 -17.83 -13.39
C ILE A 227 -18.66 -18.67 -12.45
N ALA A 228 -18.01 -19.32 -11.48
CA ALA A 228 -18.69 -19.98 -10.38
C ALA A 228 -18.86 -19.00 -9.21
N PHE A 229 -20.02 -19.01 -8.55
CA PHE A 229 -20.29 -18.17 -7.38
C PHE A 229 -21.29 -18.84 -6.44
N GLU A 230 -21.31 -18.41 -5.17
CA GLU A 230 -22.18 -18.93 -4.12
C GLU A 230 -23.02 -17.82 -3.48
N THR A 231 -24.12 -18.21 -2.82
CA THR A 231 -25.15 -17.25 -2.37
C THR A 231 -25.28 -17.02 -0.87
N GLY A 232 -24.45 -17.69 -0.08
CA GLY A 232 -24.52 -17.65 1.39
C GLY A 232 -23.18 -17.84 2.09
N GLY A 233 -22.07 -17.62 1.39
CA GLY A 233 -20.73 -17.68 1.98
C GLY A 233 -20.27 -16.34 2.55
N TYR A 234 -19.03 -16.34 3.03
CA TYR A 234 -18.52 -15.32 3.97
C TYR A 234 -17.57 -14.30 3.34
N GLY A 235 -17.40 -14.29 2.02
CA GLY A 235 -16.55 -13.28 1.40
C GLY A 235 -16.22 -13.50 -0.06
N VAL A 236 -15.50 -12.53 -0.60
CA VAL A 236 -15.04 -12.45 -1.97
C VAL A 236 -13.55 -12.83 -1.99
N PRO A 237 -13.10 -13.74 -2.88
CA PRO A 237 -11.73 -14.24 -2.88
C PRO A 237 -10.77 -13.24 -3.52
N ILE A 238 -10.41 -12.19 -2.77
CA ILE A 238 -9.48 -11.14 -3.20
C ILE A 238 -8.28 -11.16 -2.26
N PRO A 239 -7.19 -11.88 -2.60
CA PRO A 239 -5.98 -11.84 -1.82
C PRO A 239 -5.43 -10.42 -1.75
N ILE A 240 -5.10 -9.98 -0.54
CA ILE A 240 -4.33 -8.75 -0.31
C ILE A 240 -3.01 -9.19 0.30
N ILE A 241 -1.94 -9.08 -0.47
CA ILE A 241 -0.60 -9.42 -0.02
C ILE A 241 0.06 -8.17 0.53
N MET A 242 0.65 -8.28 1.72
CA MET A 242 1.25 -7.17 2.45
C MET A 242 2.77 -7.32 2.51
N TYR A 243 3.45 -6.34 1.95
CA TYR A 243 4.89 -6.12 2.03
C TYR A 243 5.20 -4.85 2.82
N HIS A 244 6.44 -4.73 3.28
CA HIS A 244 6.97 -3.51 3.88
C HIS A 244 8.32 -3.20 3.22
N ASN A 245 9.43 -3.61 3.83
CA ASN A 245 10.76 -3.40 3.29
C ASN A 245 11.15 -4.51 2.28
N ILE A 246 11.93 -4.15 1.26
CA ILE A 246 12.39 -5.07 0.21
C ILE A 246 13.91 -4.97 0.11
N TYR A 247 14.59 -5.85 0.84
CA TYR A 247 16.02 -5.77 1.06
C TYR A 247 16.65 -7.15 1.21
N THR A 248 17.81 -7.35 0.59
CA THR A 248 18.57 -8.60 0.67
C THR A 248 19.71 -8.45 1.66
N TYR A 249 19.68 -9.21 2.75
CA TYR A 249 20.78 -9.22 3.73
C TYR A 249 21.98 -9.99 3.19
N GLN A 250 23.19 -9.44 3.38
CA GLN A 250 24.43 -10.10 2.99
C GLN A 250 24.69 -11.37 3.82
N ASP A 251 24.40 -11.30 5.12
CA ASP A 251 24.26 -12.44 6.01
C ASP A 251 22.94 -12.27 6.79
N ILE A 252 22.05 -13.26 6.69
CA ILE A 252 20.77 -13.24 7.39
C ILE A 252 20.95 -13.26 8.91
N ALA A 253 22.08 -13.77 9.41
CA ALA A 253 22.39 -13.78 10.83
C ALA A 253 22.58 -12.37 11.43
N ASP A 254 22.81 -11.36 10.58
CA ASP A 254 22.92 -9.96 11.00
C ASP A 254 21.55 -9.27 11.15
N ALA A 255 20.47 -9.90 10.69
CA ALA A 255 19.12 -9.37 10.80
C ALA A 255 18.45 -9.80 12.12
N SER A 256 17.77 -8.85 12.76
CA SER A 256 16.88 -9.15 13.88
C SER A 256 15.61 -9.88 13.42
N GLU A 257 14.93 -10.56 14.34
CA GLU A 257 13.65 -11.21 14.06
C GLU A 257 12.58 -10.23 13.55
N GLU A 258 12.56 -9.01 14.09
CA GLU A 258 11.65 -7.94 13.64
C GLU A 258 11.95 -7.52 12.20
N GLN A 259 13.24 -7.34 11.86
CA GLN A 259 13.65 -7.05 10.49
C GLN A 259 13.25 -8.16 9.53
N LEU A 260 13.44 -9.43 9.90
CA LEU A 260 13.03 -10.58 9.07
C LEU A 260 11.51 -10.69 8.95
N THR A 261 10.75 -10.20 9.93
CA THR A 261 9.28 -10.22 9.91
C THR A 261 8.69 -9.22 8.91
N TRP A 262 9.34 -8.07 8.72
CA TRP A 262 8.85 -6.95 7.89
C TRP A 262 9.72 -6.66 6.67
N THR A 263 10.56 -7.62 6.27
CA THR A 263 11.40 -7.51 5.07
C THR A 263 11.22 -8.74 4.22
N VAL A 264 11.11 -8.56 2.89
CA VAL A 264 11.30 -9.64 1.91
C VAL A 264 12.60 -9.40 1.14
N SER A 265 13.29 -10.46 0.71
CA SER A 265 14.45 -10.28 -0.16
C SER A 265 14.04 -9.77 -1.55
N LYS A 266 14.96 -9.09 -2.24
CA LYS A 266 14.70 -8.58 -3.60
C LYS A 266 14.43 -9.74 -4.57
N GLU A 267 15.14 -10.84 -4.39
CA GLU A 267 15.04 -12.04 -5.22
C GLU A 267 13.67 -12.70 -5.05
N ALA A 268 13.23 -12.90 -3.79
CA ALA A 268 11.92 -13.48 -3.51
C ALA A 268 10.79 -12.57 -3.97
N PHE A 269 10.90 -11.26 -3.76
CA PHE A 269 9.92 -10.30 -4.27
C PHE A 269 9.79 -10.37 -5.80
N SER A 270 10.93 -10.40 -6.51
CA SER A 270 10.95 -10.52 -7.96
C SER A 270 10.29 -11.81 -8.45
N GLU A 271 10.63 -12.95 -7.83
CA GLU A 271 10.04 -14.25 -8.16
C GLU A 271 8.52 -14.27 -7.94
N GLN A 272 8.05 -13.68 -6.83
CA GLN A 272 6.64 -13.58 -6.49
C GLN A 272 5.86 -12.72 -7.51
N MET A 273 6.39 -11.55 -7.89
CA MET A 273 5.72 -10.67 -8.86
C MET A 273 5.69 -11.27 -10.27
N HIS A 274 6.77 -11.92 -10.71
CA HIS A 274 6.79 -12.63 -11.98
C HIS A 274 5.79 -13.79 -11.99
N TYR A 275 5.70 -14.55 -10.89
CA TYR A 275 4.68 -15.58 -10.74
C TYR A 275 3.27 -15.02 -10.90
N LEU A 276 2.96 -13.88 -10.26
CA LEU A 276 1.65 -13.24 -10.40
C LEU A 276 1.34 -12.88 -11.86
N ALA A 277 2.28 -12.21 -12.54
CA ALA A 277 2.12 -11.81 -13.95
C ALA A 277 1.97 -13.02 -14.88
N ASP A 278 2.84 -14.02 -14.76
CA ASP A 278 2.86 -15.21 -15.61
C ASP A 278 1.60 -16.09 -15.42
N ASN A 279 0.94 -15.98 -14.27
CA ASN A 279 -0.27 -16.73 -13.96
C ASN A 279 -1.56 -15.90 -14.11
N GLY A 280 -1.50 -14.73 -14.76
CA GLY A 280 -2.68 -13.94 -15.11
C GLY A 280 -3.41 -13.31 -13.91
N TRP A 281 -2.68 -12.98 -12.84
CA TRP A 281 -3.22 -12.16 -11.77
C TRP A 281 -3.28 -10.70 -12.19
N HIS A 282 -4.34 -10.00 -11.78
CA HIS A 282 -4.55 -8.60 -12.10
C HIS A 282 -4.51 -7.77 -10.83
N THR A 283 -3.52 -6.87 -10.73
CA THR A 283 -3.45 -5.95 -9.60
C THR A 283 -4.60 -4.96 -9.64
N ILE A 284 -5.21 -4.73 -8.49
CA ILE A 284 -6.24 -3.72 -8.23
C ILE A 284 -5.86 -2.91 -6.98
N ASP A 285 -6.62 -1.86 -6.69
CA ASP A 285 -6.53 -1.10 -5.44
C ASP A 285 -7.75 -1.34 -4.53
N SER A 286 -7.67 -0.84 -3.30
CA SER A 286 -8.73 -0.95 -2.31
C SER A 286 -9.97 -0.13 -2.69
N GLY A 287 -9.81 0.90 -3.51
CA GLY A 287 -10.94 1.65 -4.09
C GLY A 287 -11.79 0.79 -5.01
N GLN A 288 -11.15 -0.01 -5.86
CA GLN A 288 -11.82 -0.98 -6.74
C GLN A 288 -12.52 -2.09 -5.94
N ILE A 289 -11.99 -2.53 -4.79
CA ILE A 289 -12.73 -3.44 -3.88
C ILE A 289 -14.00 -2.76 -3.36
N ALA A 290 -13.91 -1.50 -2.91
CA ALA A 290 -15.08 -0.76 -2.44
C ALA A 290 -16.14 -0.59 -3.55
N ASP A 291 -15.72 -0.26 -4.77
CA ASP A 291 -16.60 -0.20 -5.94
C ASP A 291 -17.27 -1.56 -6.21
N TYR A 292 -16.52 -2.66 -6.09
CA TYR A 292 -17.05 -4.01 -6.28
C TYR A 292 -18.15 -4.37 -5.28
N PHE A 293 -17.96 -4.02 -4.00
CA PHE A 293 -18.97 -4.22 -2.96
C PHE A 293 -20.24 -3.39 -3.20
N GLU A 294 -20.12 -2.29 -3.93
CA GLU A 294 -21.25 -1.44 -4.34
C GLU A 294 -21.84 -1.84 -5.71
N GLY A 295 -21.40 -2.95 -6.31
CA GLY A 295 -21.94 -3.49 -7.56
C GLY A 295 -21.08 -3.25 -8.81
N GLY A 296 -19.89 -2.65 -8.65
CA GLY A 296 -18.88 -2.54 -9.69
C GLY A 296 -18.26 -3.89 -10.08
N THR A 297 -17.47 -3.93 -11.15
CA THR A 297 -16.84 -5.14 -11.69
C THR A 297 -15.36 -5.20 -11.32
N LEU A 298 -14.80 -6.41 -11.23
CA LEU A 298 -13.36 -6.62 -11.07
C LEU A 298 -12.82 -7.54 -12.17
N PRO A 299 -11.52 -7.41 -12.54
CA PRO A 299 -10.88 -8.34 -13.46
C PRO A 299 -10.80 -9.74 -12.86
N ALA A 300 -10.58 -10.74 -13.72
CA ALA A 300 -10.32 -12.10 -13.27
C ALA A 300 -9.05 -12.16 -12.40
N LYS A 301 -9.02 -13.03 -11.39
CA LYS A 301 -7.90 -13.18 -10.46
C LYS A 301 -7.41 -11.82 -9.90
N PRO A 302 -8.29 -11.02 -9.29
CA PRO A 302 -7.90 -9.74 -8.70
C PRO A 302 -6.98 -9.98 -7.49
N ILE A 303 -6.00 -9.12 -7.31
CA ILE A 303 -5.09 -9.13 -6.17
C ILE A 303 -4.69 -7.70 -5.80
N ILE A 304 -4.53 -7.42 -4.52
CA ILE A 304 -3.84 -6.20 -4.07
C ILE A 304 -2.43 -6.59 -3.64
N VAL A 305 -1.42 -5.93 -4.23
CA VAL A 305 -0.05 -5.93 -3.71
C VAL A 305 0.11 -4.64 -2.89
N SER A 306 -0.12 -4.75 -1.58
CA SER A 306 -0.02 -3.63 -0.65
C SER A 306 1.41 -3.49 -0.11
N ILE A 307 1.94 -2.27 -0.11
CA ILE A 307 3.28 -1.94 0.40
C ILE A 307 3.11 -0.84 1.45
N ASP A 308 3.41 -1.17 2.71
CA ASP A 308 3.25 -0.24 3.82
C ASP A 308 4.51 0.63 4.02
N ASP A 309 4.33 1.76 4.69
CA ASP A 309 5.33 2.76 5.13
C ASP A 309 6.05 3.57 4.05
N ALA A 310 6.01 3.16 2.78
CA ALA A 310 6.73 3.81 1.69
C ALA A 310 8.27 3.88 1.89
N TRP A 311 8.87 2.76 2.30
CA TRP A 311 10.33 2.59 2.36
C TRP A 311 11.01 2.92 1.01
N ILE A 312 12.25 3.44 1.03
CA ILE A 312 13.05 3.73 -0.17
C ILE A 312 13.29 2.49 -1.05
N SER A 313 13.21 1.29 -0.46
CA SER A 313 13.27 0.01 -1.16
C SER A 313 12.16 -0.15 -2.19
N LEU A 314 10.99 0.48 -1.99
CA LEU A 314 9.92 0.53 -2.98
C LEU A 314 10.44 1.08 -4.32
N TYR A 315 11.13 2.22 -4.29
CA TYR A 315 11.64 2.86 -5.50
C TYR A 315 12.89 2.16 -6.05
N THR A 316 13.79 1.72 -5.17
CA THR A 316 15.11 1.20 -5.57
C THR A 316 15.13 -0.29 -5.89
N ALA A 317 14.19 -1.08 -5.36
CA ALA A 317 14.14 -2.53 -5.53
C ALA A 317 12.82 -3.02 -6.13
N ALA A 318 11.67 -2.54 -5.63
CA ALA A 318 10.36 -3.05 -6.07
C ALA A 318 9.92 -2.48 -7.42
N TRP A 319 10.10 -1.17 -7.61
CA TRP A 319 9.58 -0.46 -8.77
C TRP A 319 10.15 -0.94 -10.12
N PRO A 320 11.45 -1.30 -10.25
CA PRO A 320 11.95 -1.98 -11.44
C PRO A 320 11.17 -3.26 -11.79
N VAL A 321 10.84 -4.09 -10.80
CA VAL A 321 10.11 -5.35 -10.99
C VAL A 321 8.66 -5.09 -11.42
N PHE A 322 8.00 -4.08 -10.85
CA PHE A 322 6.65 -3.69 -11.29
C PHE A 322 6.65 -3.24 -12.75
N LYS A 323 7.67 -2.50 -13.20
CA LYS A 323 7.81 -2.13 -14.61
C LYS A 323 8.05 -3.31 -15.54
N GLU A 324 8.80 -4.32 -15.08
CA GLU A 324 9.04 -5.55 -15.84
C GLU A 324 7.77 -6.40 -15.98
N THR A 325 6.98 -6.50 -14.92
CA THR A 325 5.80 -7.37 -14.84
C THR A 325 4.51 -6.70 -15.33
N GLY A 326 4.47 -5.37 -15.38
CA GLY A 326 3.27 -4.58 -15.69
C GLY A 326 2.25 -4.51 -14.55
N LEU A 327 2.56 -5.11 -13.39
CA LEU A 327 1.75 -5.06 -12.18
C LEU A 327 1.89 -3.70 -11.49
N ARG A 328 0.92 -3.36 -10.63
CA ARG A 328 0.89 -2.09 -9.90
C ARG A 328 0.62 -2.31 -8.40
N PRO A 329 1.36 -1.68 -7.50
CA PRO A 329 1.10 -1.76 -6.06
C PRO A 329 0.10 -0.69 -5.60
N GLU A 330 -0.52 -0.96 -4.44
CA GLU A 330 -1.09 0.07 -3.56
C GLU A 330 -0.09 0.37 -2.44
N VAL A 331 0.28 1.64 -2.26
CA VAL A 331 1.27 2.07 -1.26
C VAL A 331 0.58 2.82 -0.14
N ASN A 332 0.70 2.34 1.10
CA ASN A 332 0.10 2.97 2.27
C ASN A 332 1.11 3.91 2.93
N VAL A 333 0.86 5.21 2.83
CA VAL A 333 1.83 6.26 3.19
C VAL A 333 1.57 6.79 4.59
N VAL A 334 2.59 6.79 5.44
CA VAL A 334 2.58 7.58 6.69
C VAL A 334 2.79 9.04 6.33
N ALA A 335 1.82 9.91 6.62
CA ALA A 335 1.81 11.25 6.05
C ALA A 335 3.02 12.12 6.43
N ASP A 336 3.61 11.91 7.62
CA ASP A 336 4.75 12.71 8.07
C ASP A 336 6.11 12.19 7.56
N PHE A 337 6.24 10.91 7.23
CA PHE A 337 7.54 10.32 6.84
C PHE A 337 8.19 11.02 5.63
N PRO A 338 7.47 11.32 4.54
CA PRO A 338 8.05 12.00 3.37
C PRO A 338 8.53 13.45 3.63
N ASN A 339 8.21 14.04 4.79
CA ASN A 339 8.68 15.38 5.17
C ASN A 339 10.10 15.37 5.74
N TYR A 340 10.62 14.20 6.11
CA TYR A 340 11.97 14.06 6.67
C TYR A 340 12.98 13.71 5.57
N VAL A 341 13.37 14.73 4.79
CA VAL A 341 14.28 14.59 3.64
C VAL A 341 15.65 13.99 4.02
N ASP A 342 16.08 14.13 5.28
CA ASP A 342 17.33 13.54 5.79
C ASP A 342 17.18 12.08 6.27
N TYR A 343 15.96 11.52 6.22
CA TYR A 343 15.67 10.13 6.58
C TYR A 343 15.75 9.26 5.32
N GLU A 344 16.95 8.74 5.05
CA GLU A 344 17.24 8.00 3.80
C GLU A 344 16.43 6.70 3.64
N ASP A 345 15.74 6.26 4.69
CA ASP A 345 14.99 5.01 4.72
C ASP A 345 13.60 5.09 4.03
N TYR A 346 13.03 6.28 3.84
CA TYR A 346 11.67 6.46 3.28
C TYR A 346 11.67 7.33 2.02
N LEU A 347 10.57 7.24 1.24
CA LEU A 347 10.36 8.08 0.07
C LEU A 347 9.90 9.48 0.46
N ASP A 348 10.46 10.49 -0.23
CA ASP A 348 9.97 11.85 -0.20
C ASP A 348 8.76 12.05 -1.13
N TRP A 349 8.11 13.21 -1.01
CA TRP A 349 6.96 13.55 -1.86
C TRP A 349 7.30 13.66 -3.35
N GLU A 350 8.54 13.95 -3.72
CA GLU A 350 8.95 14.02 -5.14
C GLU A 350 8.87 12.63 -5.78
N ARG A 351 9.49 11.64 -5.15
CA ARG A 351 9.46 10.24 -5.60
C ARG A 351 8.06 9.64 -5.55
N LEU A 352 7.26 9.95 -4.52
CA LEU A 352 5.86 9.50 -4.47
C LEU A 352 5.03 10.04 -5.64
N ARG A 353 5.23 11.30 -6.05
CA ARG A 353 4.60 11.88 -7.24
C ARG A 353 5.10 11.26 -8.55
N GLU A 354 6.36 10.83 -8.62
CA GLU A 354 6.86 10.08 -9.78
C GLU A 354 6.14 8.74 -9.90
N LEU A 355 6.11 7.96 -8.81
CA LEU A 355 5.41 6.67 -8.75
C LEU A 355 3.92 6.81 -9.11
N GLN A 356 3.26 7.87 -8.61
CA GLN A 356 1.88 8.19 -8.97
C GLN A 356 1.68 8.37 -10.48
N LYS A 357 2.55 9.13 -11.14
CA LYS A 357 2.48 9.36 -12.60
C LYS A 357 2.67 8.07 -13.39
N GLU A 358 3.39 7.11 -12.82
CA GLU A 358 3.60 5.80 -13.42
C GLU A 358 2.52 4.77 -13.02
N GLY A 359 1.49 5.18 -12.28
CA GLY A 359 0.28 4.40 -12.05
C GLY A 359 0.23 3.67 -10.71
N VAL A 360 1.10 4.00 -9.75
CA VAL A 360 1.00 3.49 -8.37
C VAL A 360 -0.24 4.05 -7.67
N TRP A 361 -0.98 3.19 -6.96
CA TRP A 361 -2.11 3.58 -6.13
C TRP A 361 -1.65 3.90 -4.70
N PHE A 362 -2.45 4.68 -3.97
CA PHE A 362 -2.08 5.13 -2.62
C PHE A 362 -3.23 4.99 -1.63
N GLY A 363 -2.87 4.59 -0.41
CA GLY A 363 -3.69 4.64 0.80
C GLY A 363 -3.01 5.48 1.89
N ALA A 364 -3.75 5.80 2.94
CA ALA A 364 -3.20 6.43 4.14
C ALA A 364 -2.69 5.38 5.13
N HIS A 365 -1.61 5.67 5.86
CA HIS A 365 -1.10 4.83 6.96
C HIS A 365 -0.90 5.64 8.24
N SER A 366 -1.93 6.40 8.62
CA SER A 366 -1.93 7.43 9.68
C SER A 366 -1.02 8.64 9.39
N TYR A 367 -0.99 9.62 10.30
CA TYR A 367 -0.15 10.80 10.16
C TYR A 367 1.28 10.51 10.62
N SER A 368 1.42 9.95 11.82
CA SER A 368 2.70 9.77 12.50
C SER A 368 3.05 8.31 12.80
N HIS A 369 2.32 7.37 12.17
CA HIS A 369 2.43 5.92 12.36
C HIS A 369 1.91 5.44 13.74
N MET A 370 0.96 6.16 14.34
CA MET A 370 0.34 5.73 15.59
C MET A 370 -0.76 4.69 15.36
N GLY A 371 -0.79 3.65 16.20
CA GLY A 371 -1.95 2.76 16.29
C GLY A 371 -3.18 3.51 16.80
N LEU A 372 -4.36 3.18 16.29
CA LEU A 372 -5.58 3.96 16.51
C LEU A 372 -6.43 3.50 17.71
N TYR A 373 -6.10 2.35 18.30
CA TYR A 373 -6.85 1.80 19.44
C TYR A 373 -6.83 2.74 20.65
N GLU A 374 -8.00 3.07 21.19
CA GLU A 374 -8.18 3.94 22.36
C GLU A 374 -7.56 5.34 22.24
N LEU A 375 -7.30 5.83 21.02
CA LEU A 375 -6.91 7.22 20.81
C LEU A 375 -8.04 8.17 21.20
N SER A 376 -7.66 9.38 21.64
CA SER A 376 -8.63 10.44 21.88
C SER A 376 -9.22 10.92 20.56
N ALA A 377 -10.38 11.58 20.59
CA ALA A 377 -10.99 12.15 19.38
C ALA A 377 -10.06 13.15 18.66
N GLU A 378 -9.29 13.95 19.42
CA GLU A 378 -8.30 14.88 18.87
C GLU A 378 -7.15 14.13 18.19
N ASP A 379 -6.65 13.05 18.81
CA ASP A 379 -5.58 12.24 18.21
C ASP A 379 -6.09 11.46 16.98
N LEU A 380 -7.32 10.94 17.00
CA LEU A 380 -7.94 10.31 15.82
C LEU A 380 -8.14 11.31 14.68
N GLU A 381 -8.59 12.53 14.97
CA GLU A 381 -8.72 13.58 13.96
C GLU A 381 -7.36 13.86 13.31
N HIS A 382 -6.29 13.98 14.11
CA HIS A 382 -4.94 14.17 13.58
C HIS A 382 -4.45 12.97 12.75
N GLU A 383 -4.53 11.76 13.30
CA GLU A 383 -3.99 10.57 12.65
C GLU A 383 -4.80 10.14 11.41
N VAL A 384 -6.06 10.53 11.29
CA VAL A 384 -6.93 10.13 10.17
C VAL A 384 -7.18 11.29 9.20
N VAL A 385 -7.70 12.41 9.69
CA VAL A 385 -8.18 13.52 8.85
C VAL A 385 -7.02 14.35 8.34
N ASP A 386 -6.09 14.75 9.22
CA ASP A 386 -4.91 15.51 8.77
C ASP A 386 -4.02 14.67 7.87
N ALA A 387 -3.91 13.36 8.13
CA ALA A 387 -3.15 12.43 7.30
C ALA A 387 -3.71 12.37 5.88
N LYS A 388 -5.03 12.17 5.76
CA LYS A 388 -5.73 12.19 4.48
C LYS A 388 -5.50 13.51 3.76
N ALA A 389 -5.74 14.63 4.44
CA ALA A 389 -5.63 15.95 3.86
C ALA A 389 -4.22 16.27 3.34
N GLU A 390 -3.17 15.86 4.05
CA GLU A 390 -1.79 16.09 3.60
C GLU A 390 -1.43 15.23 2.38
N ILE A 391 -1.75 13.93 2.41
CA ILE A 391 -1.46 13.03 1.28
C ILE A 391 -2.24 13.47 0.03
N GLU A 392 -3.54 13.75 0.16
CA GLU A 392 -4.39 14.20 -0.95
C GLU A 392 -3.91 15.53 -1.52
N LYS A 393 -3.44 16.45 -0.67
CA LYS A 393 -2.84 17.72 -1.11
C LYS A 393 -1.52 17.51 -1.88
N GLN A 394 -0.68 16.58 -1.45
CA GLN A 394 0.65 16.35 -2.04
C GLN A 394 0.59 15.60 -3.37
N LEU A 395 -0.40 14.71 -3.52
CA LEU A 395 -0.57 13.84 -4.69
C LEU A 395 -1.71 14.30 -5.61
N GLY A 396 -2.66 15.12 -5.14
CA GLY A 396 -3.81 15.56 -5.95
C GLY A 396 -4.78 14.43 -6.28
N ILE A 397 -4.98 13.49 -5.34
CA ILE A 397 -5.90 12.34 -5.46
C ILE A 397 -6.93 12.36 -4.34
N THR A 398 -7.94 11.50 -4.44
CA THR A 398 -8.83 11.18 -3.33
C THR A 398 -8.50 9.78 -2.84
N LEU A 399 -8.13 9.65 -1.57
CA LEU A 399 -7.81 8.37 -0.96
C LEU A 399 -9.10 7.61 -0.64
N ALA A 400 -9.21 6.38 -1.14
CA ALA A 400 -10.33 5.49 -0.78
C ALA A 400 -10.01 4.64 0.47
N CYS A 401 -8.73 4.42 0.78
CA CYS A 401 -8.32 3.42 1.76
C CYS A 401 -7.43 3.97 2.88
N PHE A 402 -7.61 3.40 4.07
CA PHE A 402 -6.75 3.61 5.22
C PHE A 402 -6.21 2.27 5.73
N CYS A 403 -4.89 2.13 5.85
CA CYS A 403 -4.23 0.99 6.44
C CYS A 403 -3.94 1.27 7.91
N TYR A 404 -4.37 0.40 8.83
CA TYR A 404 -4.17 0.62 10.27
C TYR A 404 -2.72 0.26 10.68
N PRO A 405 -1.92 1.21 11.22
CA PRO A 405 -0.60 0.89 11.76
C PRO A 405 -0.70 -0.23 12.79
N TYR A 406 0.14 -1.25 12.62
CA TYR A 406 0.17 -2.45 13.48
C TYR A 406 -1.16 -3.22 13.55
N GLY A 407 -2.12 -2.98 12.65
CA GLY A 407 -3.47 -3.52 12.74
C GLY A 407 -4.24 -3.02 13.97
N SER A 408 -3.85 -1.89 14.55
CA SER A 408 -4.41 -1.35 15.79
C SER A 408 -5.57 -0.39 15.51
N TYR A 409 -6.79 -0.82 15.82
CA TYR A 409 -8.01 -0.04 15.61
C TYR A 409 -9.14 -0.50 16.55
N ASP A 410 -10.16 0.36 16.71
CA ASP A 410 -11.42 0.08 17.38
C ASP A 410 -12.59 0.70 16.58
N ASP A 411 -13.81 0.61 17.12
CA ASP A 411 -15.01 1.15 16.46
C ASP A 411 -14.97 2.69 16.32
N ASN A 412 -14.29 3.40 17.23
CA ASN A 412 -14.15 4.87 17.12
C ASN A 412 -13.25 5.23 15.94
N ALA A 413 -12.17 4.47 15.72
CA ALA A 413 -11.31 4.62 14.55
C ALA A 413 -12.10 4.41 13.25
N ILE A 414 -12.93 3.36 13.16
CA ILE A 414 -13.77 3.10 11.98
C ILE A 414 -14.73 4.26 11.73
N VAL A 415 -15.40 4.77 12.77
CA VAL A 415 -16.30 5.93 12.65
C VAL A 415 -15.55 7.16 12.16
N ALA A 416 -14.32 7.41 12.65
CA ALA A 416 -13.49 8.52 12.18
C ALA A 416 -13.10 8.37 10.70
N LEU A 417 -12.73 7.16 10.26
CA LEU A 417 -12.42 6.86 8.86
C LEU A 417 -13.62 7.12 7.94
N GLN A 418 -14.80 6.62 8.33
CA GLN A 418 -16.06 6.84 7.60
C GLN A 418 -16.39 8.33 7.49
N ALA A 419 -16.28 9.07 8.60
CA ALA A 419 -16.53 10.51 8.63
C ALA A 419 -15.53 11.30 7.76
N ALA A 420 -14.29 10.81 7.66
CA ALA A 420 -13.26 11.36 6.78
C ALA A 420 -13.46 11.00 5.29
N GLY A 421 -14.44 10.15 4.96
CA GLY A 421 -14.75 9.76 3.59
C GLY A 421 -13.86 8.65 3.02
N PHE A 422 -13.16 7.89 3.86
CA PHE A 422 -12.59 6.61 3.44
C PHE A 422 -13.72 5.62 3.15
N ARG A 423 -13.44 4.65 2.28
CA ARG A 423 -14.37 3.61 1.83
C ARG A 423 -13.88 2.20 2.18
N ALA A 424 -12.60 2.05 2.48
CA ALA A 424 -11.98 0.78 2.82
C ALA A 424 -10.94 0.93 3.95
N GLY A 425 -10.68 -0.17 4.66
CA GLY A 425 -9.70 -0.24 5.73
C GLY A 425 -8.91 -1.55 5.74
N LEU A 426 -7.58 -1.50 5.78
CA LEU A 426 -6.69 -2.68 5.72
C LEU A 426 -6.20 -3.10 7.12
N THR A 427 -6.35 -4.38 7.45
CA THR A 427 -5.96 -4.97 8.75
C THR A 427 -4.77 -5.92 8.62
N LEU A 428 -4.47 -6.70 9.67
CA LEU A 428 -3.43 -7.75 9.69
C LEU A 428 -4.01 -9.17 9.79
N ASN A 429 -5.31 -9.33 9.57
CA ASN A 429 -5.96 -10.64 9.64
C ASN A 429 -5.51 -11.53 8.47
N PRO A 430 -4.88 -12.69 8.70
CA PRO A 430 -4.27 -13.52 7.65
C PRO A 430 -5.31 -14.40 6.95
N VAL A 431 -6.22 -13.76 6.21
CA VAL A 431 -7.29 -14.41 5.44
C VAL A 431 -7.33 -13.81 4.02
N THR A 432 -7.69 -14.64 3.03
CA THR A 432 -7.72 -14.30 1.59
C THR A 432 -9.10 -13.82 1.11
N TYR A 433 -10.14 -14.07 1.89
CA TYR A 433 -11.50 -13.61 1.61
C TYR A 433 -11.77 -12.24 2.25
N GLN A 434 -12.50 -11.41 1.53
CA GLN A 434 -12.93 -10.09 1.97
C GLN A 434 -14.44 -10.08 2.17
N ASP A 435 -14.90 -9.62 3.33
CA ASP A 435 -16.33 -9.55 3.65
C ASP A 435 -16.91 -8.20 3.18
N PRO A 436 -17.85 -8.17 2.21
CA PRO A 436 -18.48 -6.93 1.76
C PRO A 436 -19.22 -6.16 2.85
N SER A 437 -19.61 -6.81 3.95
CA SER A 437 -20.26 -6.16 5.09
C SER A 437 -19.27 -5.46 6.03
N GLU A 438 -17.97 -5.74 5.91
CA GLU A 438 -16.90 -5.18 6.73
C GLU A 438 -15.81 -4.51 5.86
N PRO A 439 -16.15 -3.50 5.03
CA PRO A 439 -15.19 -2.88 4.11
C PRO A 439 -14.03 -2.17 4.83
N PHE A 440 -14.20 -1.84 6.11
CA PHE A 440 -13.15 -1.25 6.96
C PHE A 440 -12.29 -2.28 7.70
N ARG A 441 -12.48 -3.58 7.42
CA ARG A 441 -11.72 -4.69 8.02
C ARG A 441 -11.19 -5.67 6.97
N LEU A 442 -10.68 -5.16 5.86
CA LEU A 442 -10.09 -6.00 4.81
C LEU A 442 -8.89 -6.80 5.38
N ASN A 443 -8.87 -8.08 5.06
CA ASN A 443 -7.89 -9.06 5.51
C ASN A 443 -6.64 -9.03 4.62
N ARG A 444 -5.46 -9.28 5.20
CA ARG A 444 -4.18 -9.25 4.48
C ARG A 444 -3.25 -10.39 4.88
N MET A 445 -2.54 -10.93 3.90
CA MET A 445 -1.50 -11.93 4.09
C MET A 445 -0.13 -11.25 4.14
N ARG A 446 0.54 -11.31 5.30
CA ARG A 446 1.91 -10.83 5.45
C ARG A 446 2.88 -11.70 4.65
N ILE A 447 3.80 -11.05 3.95
CA ILE A 447 5.01 -11.69 3.41
C ILE A 447 6.20 -11.25 4.26
N ASP A 448 6.94 -12.24 4.75
CA ASP A 448 8.17 -12.05 5.52
C ASP A 448 9.37 -12.65 4.79
N TYR A 449 10.56 -12.52 5.37
CA TYR A 449 11.82 -12.91 4.73
C TYR A 449 11.92 -14.42 4.48
N ASN A 450 11.20 -15.21 5.30
CA ASN A 450 11.24 -16.66 5.26
C ASN A 450 10.08 -17.26 4.44
N THR A 451 9.20 -16.42 3.89
CA THR A 451 8.07 -16.86 3.10
C THR A 451 8.56 -17.50 1.80
N THR A 452 8.36 -18.81 1.69
CA THR A 452 8.76 -19.57 0.49
C THR A 452 7.76 -19.36 -0.65
N MET A 453 8.16 -19.68 -1.88
CA MET A 453 7.23 -19.67 -3.02
C MET A 453 6.06 -20.66 -2.83
N GLU A 454 6.27 -21.79 -2.17
CA GLU A 454 5.18 -22.72 -1.85
C GLU A 454 4.15 -22.08 -0.91
N GLN A 455 4.62 -21.37 0.13
CA GLN A 455 3.73 -20.64 1.03
C GLN A 455 3.02 -19.49 0.32
N PHE A 456 3.75 -18.71 -0.49
CA PHE A 456 3.19 -17.63 -1.28
C PHE A 456 2.08 -18.13 -2.22
N MET A 457 2.33 -19.21 -2.96
CA MET A 457 1.31 -19.86 -3.79
C MET A 457 0.14 -20.38 -2.97
N GLY A 458 0.39 -20.91 -1.77
CA GLY A 458 -0.66 -21.33 -0.83
C GLY A 458 -1.55 -20.19 -0.35
N TYR A 459 -1.01 -18.95 -0.24
CA TYR A 459 -1.82 -17.76 0.05
C TYR A 459 -2.71 -17.34 -1.12
N LEU A 460 -2.40 -17.80 -2.32
CA LEU A 460 -3.16 -17.53 -3.54
C LEU A 460 -4.12 -18.68 -3.90
N ASP A 461 -3.99 -19.83 -3.25
CA ASP A 461 -4.86 -20.99 -3.41
C ASP A 461 -6.17 -20.80 -2.63
N LEU A 462 -7.17 -20.28 -3.33
CA LEU A 462 -8.49 -19.94 -2.78
C LEU A 462 -9.30 -21.18 -2.35
N ASP A 463 -8.97 -22.36 -2.87
CA ASP A 463 -9.57 -23.64 -2.45
C ASP A 463 -9.00 -24.11 -1.10
N TYR A 464 -7.71 -23.85 -0.82
CA TYR A 464 -7.07 -24.22 0.45
C TYR A 464 -7.75 -23.55 1.66
N SER A 465 -8.22 -22.30 1.48
CA SER A 465 -8.96 -21.55 2.50
C SER A 465 -10.36 -22.11 2.82
N ARG A 466 -11.02 -22.83 1.90
CA ARG A 466 -12.28 -23.55 2.21
C ARG A 466 -12.04 -24.68 3.24
N GLY A 467 -10.84 -25.25 3.27
CA GLY A 467 -10.40 -26.22 4.27
C GLY A 467 -10.17 -25.62 5.67
N LEU A 468 -9.83 -24.33 5.76
CA LEU A 468 -9.65 -23.63 7.04
C LEU A 468 -11.00 -23.17 7.64
N TYR A 469 -11.96 -22.78 6.78
CA TYR A 469 -13.31 -22.37 7.21
C TYR A 469 -14.30 -23.52 7.44
N THR A 470 -13.98 -24.74 7.01
CA THR A 470 -14.77 -25.95 7.37
C THR A 470 -14.54 -26.43 8.81
N ARG A 471 -13.83 -25.66 9.65
CA ARG A 471 -13.68 -25.94 11.07
C ARG A 471 -14.32 -24.84 11.95
N THR A 472 -15.38 -25.29 12.63
CA THR A 472 -16.14 -24.68 13.73
C THR A 472 -17.11 -23.55 13.39
N SER A 473 -18.32 -23.97 12.99
CA SER A 473 -19.51 -23.44 13.63
C SER A 473 -19.41 -23.65 15.15
N ARG A 474 -19.38 -22.55 15.92
CA ARG A 474 -19.84 -22.50 17.31
C ARG A 474 -20.04 -21.06 17.77
#